data_AF-A0A327KGG5-F1
#
_entry.id   AF-A0A327KGG5-F1
#
_cell.length_a   1.000
_cell.length_b   1.000
_cell.length_c   1.000
_cell.angle_alpha   90.00
_cell.angle_beta   90.00
_cell.angle_gamma   90.00
#
_symmetry.space_group_name_H-M   'P 1'
#
loop_
_entity.id
_entity.type
_entity.pdbx_description
1 polymer ?
#
loop_
_entity_poly.entity_id
_entity_poly.type
_entity_poly.pdbx_seq_one_letter_code
_entity_poly.pdbx_strand_id
1 'polypeptide(L)'
;MRRDLQAEVAAEASAGRANVVRSMIKREARAEREADLGARQVALPDRRYGVILADPEWRFEVWSRDTGLDRAADNHYPTSCTEVIAARDVSSIAADDCVLFLWATIPMLPHALLVMAAWGFDYVSHQVWAKDQAGTGYWFRQAHELVLVGKRGKPPAPAMGANDVSLFRAPRAEHSAKPDRVAEMIERWFPTLPKIELNRRGPARPGWDAWGNEAEPEEATGEIIAGDDDVIECGGCAPPVVASSRPEPTAYPAGAKDESAGSACEDEPDDVTQRADPRTSSEDGPQAQGAGPGAARR
;
A
#
# COMPACT_ATOMS: atom_id res chain seq x y z
N MET A 1 14.78 -23.46 18.70
CA MET A 1 16.09 -24.08 18.41
C MET A 1 16.17 -25.54 18.88
N ARG A 2 16.17 -26.49 17.94
CA ARG A 2 16.27 -27.95 18.19
C ARG A 2 17.63 -28.31 18.81
N ARG A 3 17.67 -29.30 19.73
CA ARG A 3 18.90 -29.73 20.44
C ARG A 3 20.04 -30.13 19.51
N ASP A 4 19.72 -30.75 18.37
CA ASP A 4 20.72 -31.20 17.39
C ASP A 4 21.42 -30.02 16.69
N LEU A 5 20.68 -28.95 16.39
CA LEU A 5 21.24 -27.73 15.80
C LEU A 5 22.12 -26.98 16.82
N GLN A 6 21.79 -27.01 18.11
CA GLN A 6 22.64 -26.41 19.15
C GLN A 6 23.99 -27.12 19.25
N ALA A 7 24.00 -28.45 19.17
CA ALA A 7 25.24 -29.22 19.17
C ALA A 7 26.10 -28.93 17.92
N GLU A 8 25.49 -28.83 16.75
CA GLU A 8 26.17 -28.54 15.48
C GLU A 8 26.73 -27.11 15.46
N VAL A 9 25.96 -26.12 15.91
CA VAL A 9 26.41 -24.72 16.05
C VAL A 9 27.57 -24.62 17.04
N ALA A 10 27.53 -25.35 18.16
CA ALA A 10 28.61 -25.37 19.15
C ALA A 10 29.89 -26.03 18.62
N ALA A 11 29.77 -27.09 17.82
CA ALA A 11 30.90 -27.75 17.17
C ALA A 11 31.58 -26.81 16.15
N GLU A 12 30.78 -26.14 15.32
CA GLU A 12 31.28 -25.18 14.32
C GLU A 12 31.90 -23.93 14.96
N ALA A 13 31.34 -23.47 16.08
CA ALA A 13 31.91 -22.38 16.88
C ALA A 13 33.27 -22.77 17.48
N SER A 14 33.37 -23.99 18.03
CA SER A 14 34.61 -24.52 18.60
C SER A 14 35.70 -24.71 17.53
N ALA A 15 35.32 -24.95 16.28
CA ALA A 15 36.24 -25.04 15.15
C ALA A 15 36.64 -23.68 14.55
N GLY A 16 36.24 -22.55 15.17
CA GLY A 16 36.60 -21.20 14.73
C GLY A 16 35.88 -20.73 13.46
N ARG A 17 34.86 -21.45 12.97
CA ARG A 17 34.15 -21.15 11.72
C ARG A 17 32.99 -20.18 11.93
N ALA A 18 33.30 -18.97 12.38
CA ALA A 18 32.32 -17.94 12.73
C ALA A 18 31.29 -17.62 11.62
N ASN A 19 31.71 -17.64 10.35
CA ASN A 19 30.80 -17.40 9.21
C ASN A 19 29.78 -18.54 9.01
N VAL A 20 30.19 -19.79 9.28
CA VAL A 20 29.32 -20.97 9.18
C VAL A 20 28.27 -20.92 10.30
N VAL A 21 28.70 -20.66 11.53
CA VAL A 21 27.81 -20.46 12.69
C VAL A 21 26.77 -19.37 12.40
N ARG A 22 27.21 -18.21 11.90
CA ARG A 22 26.30 -17.11 11.55
C ARG A 22 25.29 -17.52 10.48
N SER A 23 25.73 -18.26 9.46
CA SER A 23 24.87 -18.78 8.39
C SER A 23 23.82 -19.75 8.93
N MET A 24 24.22 -20.68 9.80
CA MET A 24 23.32 -21.67 10.41
C MET A 24 22.25 -21.04 11.29
N ILE A 25 22.63 -20.08 12.13
CA ILE A 25 21.68 -19.32 12.97
C ILE A 25 20.69 -18.56 12.09
N LYS A 26 21.16 -17.87 11.05
CA LYS A 26 20.29 -17.15 10.09
C LYS A 26 19.33 -18.10 9.36
N ARG A 27 19.80 -19.29 8.97
CA ARG A 27 18.99 -20.30 8.28
C ARG A 27 17.87 -20.82 9.18
N GLU A 28 18.16 -21.17 10.43
CA GLU A 28 17.13 -21.63 11.36
C GLU A 28 16.14 -20.51 11.71
N ALA A 29 16.62 -19.30 11.98
CA ALA A 29 15.74 -18.15 12.24
C ALA A 29 14.88 -17.78 11.02
N ARG A 30 15.35 -18.05 9.80
CA ARG A 30 14.52 -17.94 8.59
C ARG A 30 13.48 -19.07 8.54
N ALA A 31 13.87 -20.30 8.81
CA ALA A 31 12.96 -21.45 8.80
C ALA A 31 11.85 -21.34 9.87
N GLU A 32 12.17 -20.87 11.07
CA GLU A 32 11.19 -20.61 12.13
C GLU A 32 10.20 -19.52 11.70
N ARG A 33 10.68 -18.43 11.06
CA ARG A 33 9.80 -17.38 10.51
C ARG A 33 8.94 -17.86 9.34
N GLU A 34 9.48 -18.70 8.47
CA GLU A 34 8.74 -19.31 7.37
C GLU A 34 7.64 -20.24 7.88
N ALA A 35 7.92 -21.04 8.91
CA ALA A 35 6.95 -21.91 9.55
C ALA A 35 5.83 -21.12 10.27
N ASP A 36 6.17 -20.08 11.01
CA ASP A 36 5.19 -19.19 11.66
C ASP A 36 4.32 -18.46 10.62
N LEU A 37 4.93 -17.94 9.54
CA LEU A 37 4.18 -17.33 8.45
C LEU A 37 3.22 -18.32 7.77
N GLY A 38 3.70 -19.54 7.49
CA GLY A 38 2.87 -20.59 6.90
C GLY A 38 1.70 -21.00 7.80
N ALA A 39 1.87 -20.96 9.12
CA ALA A 39 0.79 -21.25 10.06
C ALA A 39 -0.27 -20.15 10.14
N ARG A 40 0.12 -18.88 9.91
CA ARG A 40 -0.79 -17.72 9.93
C ARG A 40 -1.44 -17.43 8.58
N GLN A 41 -0.90 -17.99 7.51
CA GLN A 41 -1.44 -17.80 6.17
C GLN A 41 -2.75 -18.57 6.02
N VAL A 42 -3.86 -17.83 5.96
CA VAL A 42 -5.20 -18.38 5.80
C VAL A 42 -5.76 -18.08 4.42
N ALA A 43 -6.60 -18.97 3.90
CA ALA A 43 -7.34 -18.74 2.67
C ALA A 43 -8.25 -17.50 2.81
N LEU A 44 -8.59 -16.89 1.68
CA LEU A 44 -9.64 -15.88 1.67
C LEU A 44 -10.99 -16.51 2.04
N PRO A 45 -11.90 -15.77 2.69
CA PRO A 45 -13.20 -16.29 3.11
C PRO A 45 -14.11 -16.62 1.92
N ASP A 46 -15.01 -17.59 2.09
CA ASP A 46 -16.03 -17.93 1.10
C ASP A 46 -17.28 -17.04 1.25
N ARG A 47 -17.08 -15.73 1.09
CA ARG A 47 -18.12 -14.69 1.17
C ARG A 47 -17.86 -13.60 0.14
N ARG A 48 -18.93 -13.00 -0.38
CA ARG A 48 -18.85 -11.84 -1.29
C ARG A 48 -19.09 -10.53 -0.55
N TYR A 49 -18.25 -9.53 -0.81
CA TYR A 49 -18.28 -8.22 -0.17
C TYR A 49 -18.63 -7.12 -1.17
N GLY A 50 -19.48 -6.19 -0.74
CA GLY A 50 -19.74 -4.96 -1.48
C GLY A 50 -18.65 -3.90 -1.29
N VAL A 51 -17.86 -4.02 -0.21
CA VAL A 51 -16.74 -3.13 0.09
C VAL A 51 -15.53 -3.91 0.56
N ILE A 52 -14.37 -3.59 -0.01
CA ILE A 52 -13.08 -4.15 0.38
C ILE A 52 -12.15 -2.99 0.74
N LEU A 53 -11.56 -3.01 1.94
CA LEU A 53 -10.45 -2.16 2.32
C LEU A 53 -9.18 -3.02 2.36
N ALA A 54 -8.11 -2.60 1.69
CA ALA A 54 -6.87 -3.35 1.64
C ALA A 54 -5.65 -2.48 1.92
N ASP A 55 -4.74 -2.97 2.75
CA ASP A 55 -3.40 -2.39 2.99
C ASP A 55 -2.30 -3.42 2.69
N PRO A 56 -2.00 -3.70 1.40
CA PRO A 56 -1.08 -4.76 1.05
C PRO A 56 0.32 -4.54 1.62
N GLU A 57 0.99 -5.64 1.92
CA GLU A 57 2.35 -5.63 2.46
C GLU A 57 3.41 -5.40 1.35
N TRP A 58 3.37 -4.20 0.77
CA TRP A 58 4.22 -3.77 -0.34
C TRP A 58 5.71 -3.96 -0.05
N ARG A 59 6.41 -4.74 -0.89
CA ARG A 59 7.87 -4.71 -0.93
C ARG A 59 8.34 -3.52 -1.75
N PHE A 60 9.14 -2.66 -1.14
CA PHE A 60 9.80 -1.54 -1.82
C PHE A 60 11.26 -1.88 -2.11
N GLU A 61 11.66 -1.80 -3.38
CA GLU A 61 13.06 -2.03 -3.78
C GLU A 61 13.92 -0.78 -3.51
N VAL A 62 14.92 -0.94 -2.65
CA VAL A 62 15.86 0.14 -2.30
C VAL A 62 16.97 0.27 -3.35
N TRP A 63 17.34 1.52 -3.69
CA TRP A 63 18.37 1.83 -4.70
C TRP A 63 19.77 1.28 -4.39
N SER A 64 20.09 1.17 -3.09
CA SER A 64 21.36 0.61 -2.61
C SER A 64 21.04 -0.45 -1.58
N ARG A 65 21.48 -1.68 -1.82
CA ARG A 65 21.35 -2.75 -0.82
C ARG A 65 22.26 -2.48 0.38
N ASP A 66 23.44 -1.90 0.18
CA ASP A 66 24.41 -1.70 1.26
C ASP A 66 24.04 -0.56 2.23
N THR A 67 23.27 0.44 1.78
CA THR A 67 22.92 1.62 2.59
C THR A 67 21.41 1.86 2.76
N GLY A 68 20.58 1.17 1.98
CA GLY A 68 19.13 1.33 1.97
C GLY A 68 18.37 0.29 2.78
N LEU A 69 18.98 -0.88 3.05
CA LEU A 69 18.30 -1.99 3.72
C LEU A 69 17.88 -1.66 5.15
N ASP A 70 18.63 -0.84 5.90
CA ASP A 70 18.30 -0.50 7.30
C ASP A 70 16.92 0.17 7.46
N ARG A 71 16.39 0.78 6.40
CA ARG A 71 15.10 1.49 6.40
C ARG A 71 14.00 0.75 5.63
N ALA A 72 14.26 -0.47 5.17
CA ALA A 72 13.30 -1.28 4.43
C ALA A 72 12.18 -1.79 5.35
N ALA A 73 10.94 -1.82 4.84
CA ALA A 73 9.79 -2.37 5.56
C ALA A 73 10.00 -3.85 5.97
N ASP A 74 10.74 -4.60 5.14
CA ASP A 74 11.15 -5.99 5.35
C ASP A 74 11.88 -6.24 6.68
N ASN A 75 12.45 -5.20 7.30
CA ASN A 75 13.07 -5.31 8.63
C ASN A 75 12.06 -5.39 9.77
N HIS A 76 10.81 -4.98 9.53
CA HIS A 76 9.77 -4.88 10.56
C HIS A 76 8.68 -5.95 10.39
N TYR A 77 8.33 -6.31 9.15
CA TYR A 77 7.32 -7.33 8.84
C TYR A 77 7.58 -7.96 7.46
N PRO A 78 7.09 -9.19 7.20
CA PRO A 78 7.19 -9.80 5.87
C PRO A 78 6.49 -8.94 4.80
N THR A 79 7.15 -8.74 3.66
CA THR A 79 6.59 -8.04 2.49
C THR A 79 6.54 -8.96 1.27
N SER A 80 5.64 -8.63 0.34
CA SER A 80 5.45 -9.36 -0.91
C SER A 80 5.74 -8.46 -2.11
N CYS A 81 6.29 -9.05 -3.17
CA CYS A 81 6.40 -8.35 -4.45
C CYS A 81 5.00 -8.17 -5.08
N THR A 82 4.91 -7.24 -6.02
CA THR A 82 3.64 -6.86 -6.64
C THR A 82 2.94 -8.02 -7.31
N GLU A 83 3.68 -8.94 -7.93
CA GLU A 83 3.14 -10.10 -8.63
C GLU A 83 2.41 -11.05 -7.66
N VAL A 84 2.99 -11.25 -6.47
CA VAL A 84 2.37 -12.08 -5.42
C VAL A 84 1.09 -11.44 -4.89
N ILE A 85 1.11 -10.12 -4.69
CA ILE A 85 -0.08 -9.38 -4.24
C ILE A 85 -1.18 -9.41 -5.33
N ALA A 86 -0.81 -9.17 -6.59
CA ALA A 86 -1.73 -9.19 -7.73
C ALA A 86 -2.35 -10.57 -7.98
N ALA A 87 -1.61 -11.65 -7.68
CA ALA A 87 -2.09 -13.03 -7.84
C ALA A 87 -3.10 -13.47 -6.77
N ARG A 88 -3.34 -12.67 -5.72
CA ARG A 88 -4.40 -12.96 -4.75
C ARG A 88 -5.75 -12.94 -5.45
N ASP A 89 -6.54 -13.96 -5.23
CA ASP A 89 -7.89 -14.06 -5.79
C ASP A 89 -8.90 -13.19 -5.01
N VAL A 90 -8.61 -11.90 -4.89
CA VAL A 90 -9.55 -10.92 -4.33
C VAL A 90 -10.81 -10.85 -5.20
N SER A 91 -10.69 -11.21 -6.48
CA SER A 91 -11.81 -11.28 -7.38
C SER A 91 -12.91 -12.24 -6.94
N SER A 92 -12.57 -13.36 -6.32
CA SER A 92 -13.54 -14.32 -5.82
C SER A 92 -14.23 -13.88 -4.54
N ILE A 93 -13.78 -12.85 -3.83
CA ILE A 93 -14.50 -12.32 -2.66
C ILE A 93 -15.22 -11.00 -2.93
N ALA A 94 -15.06 -10.42 -4.12
CA ALA A 94 -15.74 -9.20 -4.52
C ALA A 94 -17.12 -9.52 -5.12
N ALA A 95 -18.17 -8.85 -4.65
CA ALA A 95 -19.49 -8.87 -5.27
C ALA A 95 -19.46 -8.26 -6.69
N ASP A 96 -20.50 -8.49 -7.49
CA ASP A 96 -20.60 -7.96 -8.86
C ASP A 96 -20.53 -6.43 -8.89
N ASP A 97 -21.18 -5.77 -7.92
CA ASP A 97 -21.07 -4.35 -7.64
C ASP A 97 -20.26 -4.16 -6.35
N CYS A 98 -18.99 -3.77 -6.49
CA CYS A 98 -18.06 -3.71 -5.37
C CYS A 98 -17.15 -2.48 -5.46
N VAL A 99 -16.83 -1.90 -4.29
CA VAL A 99 -15.85 -0.81 -4.16
C VAL A 99 -14.61 -1.32 -3.42
N LEU A 100 -13.45 -1.07 -4.01
CA LEU A 100 -12.14 -1.32 -3.40
C LEU A 100 -11.53 0.00 -2.93
N PHE A 101 -11.17 0.05 -1.66
CA PHE A 101 -10.29 1.08 -1.09
C PHE A 101 -8.90 0.45 -0.88
N LEU A 102 -7.92 0.95 -1.61
CA LEU A 102 -6.57 0.36 -1.64
C LEU A 102 -5.54 1.37 -1.14
N TRP A 103 -4.93 1.08 0.00
CA TRP A 103 -3.81 1.88 0.51
C TRP A 103 -2.57 1.69 -0.36
N ALA A 104 -1.94 2.81 -0.68
CA ALA A 104 -0.66 2.85 -1.38
C ALA A 104 0.25 3.91 -0.77
N THR A 105 1.52 3.56 -0.58
CA THR A 105 2.54 4.59 -0.40
C THR A 105 2.84 5.24 -1.75
N ILE A 106 3.32 6.48 -1.73
CA ILE A 106 3.59 7.27 -2.94
C ILE A 106 4.40 6.51 -4.01
N PRO A 107 5.53 5.84 -3.70
CA PRO A 107 6.27 5.11 -4.73
C PRO A 107 5.55 3.85 -5.23
N MET A 108 4.61 3.31 -4.46
CA MET A 108 3.86 2.11 -4.82
C MET A 108 2.63 2.42 -5.67
N LEU A 109 2.34 3.69 -6.00
CA LEU A 109 1.18 4.06 -6.82
C LEU A 109 1.08 3.27 -8.14
N PRO A 110 2.15 3.12 -8.96
CA PRO A 110 2.05 2.33 -10.19
C PRO A 110 1.71 0.86 -9.93
N HIS A 111 2.29 0.28 -8.88
CA HIS A 111 2.06 -1.10 -8.47
C HIS A 111 0.64 -1.32 -7.93
N ALA A 112 0.12 -0.35 -7.18
CA ALA A 112 -1.24 -0.39 -6.65
C ALA A 112 -2.29 -0.34 -7.78
N LEU A 113 -2.05 0.44 -8.84
CA LEU A 113 -2.91 0.45 -10.02
C LEU A 113 -2.87 -0.89 -10.76
N LEU A 114 -1.69 -1.51 -10.89
CA LEU A 114 -1.56 -2.86 -11.47
C LEU A 114 -2.31 -3.92 -10.66
N VAL A 115 -2.16 -3.91 -9.33
CA VAL A 115 -2.88 -4.81 -8.42
C VAL A 115 -4.38 -4.61 -8.51
N MET A 116 -4.84 -3.36 -8.50
CA MET A 116 -6.26 -3.02 -8.63
C MET A 116 -6.86 -3.60 -9.91
N ALA A 117 -6.17 -3.44 -11.04
CA ALA A 117 -6.60 -4.02 -12.32
C ALA A 117 -6.59 -5.55 -12.29
N ALA A 118 -5.54 -6.17 -11.73
CA ALA A 118 -5.43 -7.64 -11.61
C ALA A 118 -6.57 -8.24 -10.75
N TRP A 119 -7.01 -7.53 -9.72
CA TRP A 119 -8.15 -7.91 -8.90
C TRP A 119 -9.50 -7.61 -9.56
N GLY A 120 -9.52 -7.05 -10.77
CA GLY A 120 -10.74 -6.77 -11.54
C GLY A 120 -11.51 -5.55 -11.04
N PHE A 121 -10.80 -4.48 -10.68
CA PHE A 121 -11.36 -3.18 -10.35
C PHE A 121 -10.80 -2.10 -11.28
N ASP A 122 -11.66 -1.19 -11.72
CA ASP A 122 -11.27 0.01 -12.46
C ASP A 122 -10.97 1.14 -11.50
N TYR A 123 -9.84 1.83 -11.68
CA TYR A 123 -9.51 3.02 -10.90
C TYR A 123 -10.50 4.17 -11.18
N VAL A 124 -10.93 4.84 -10.11
CA VAL A 124 -11.89 5.95 -10.16
C VAL A 124 -11.27 7.26 -9.67
N SER A 125 -10.76 7.26 -8.44
CA SER A 125 -10.25 8.45 -7.74
C SER A 125 -9.38 8.03 -6.56
N HIS A 126 -8.87 8.97 -5.78
CA HIS A 126 -8.20 8.68 -4.51
C HIS A 126 -8.38 9.80 -3.49
N GLN A 127 -8.15 9.46 -2.22
CA GLN A 127 -7.98 10.39 -1.13
C GLN A 127 -6.52 10.42 -0.67
N VAL A 128 -6.07 11.57 -0.17
CA VAL A 128 -4.72 11.80 0.34
C VAL A 128 -4.77 11.92 1.87
N TRP A 129 -4.02 11.07 2.55
CA TRP A 129 -3.73 11.21 3.96
C TRP A 129 -2.46 12.05 4.14
N ALA A 130 -2.60 13.32 4.52
CA ALA A 130 -1.48 14.15 4.93
C ALA A 130 -1.05 13.82 6.37
N LYS A 131 0.21 13.43 6.52
CA LYS A 131 0.85 13.14 7.81
C LYS A 131 1.34 14.42 8.47
N ASP A 132 1.46 14.38 9.78
CA ASP A 132 2.03 15.44 10.61
C ASP A 132 3.55 15.61 10.38
N GLN A 133 4.23 14.54 9.98
CA GLN A 133 5.68 14.52 9.78
C GLN A 133 6.07 13.84 8.46
N ALA A 134 7.08 14.41 7.77
CA ALA A 134 7.56 13.86 6.51
C ALA A 134 8.50 12.66 6.70
N GLY A 135 8.14 11.53 6.10
CA GLY A 135 8.97 10.33 5.96
C GLY A 135 10.09 10.50 4.91
N THR A 136 10.89 9.45 4.75
CA THR A 136 12.04 9.43 3.83
C THR A 136 11.60 9.57 2.37
N GLY A 137 12.53 9.90 1.47
CA GLY A 137 12.31 9.88 0.03
C GLY A 137 13.52 10.44 -0.73
N TYR A 138 13.63 10.07 -2.01
CA TYR A 138 14.76 10.43 -2.86
C TYR A 138 14.60 11.83 -3.47
N TRP A 139 13.48 12.07 -4.15
CA TRP A 139 13.16 13.35 -4.80
C TRP A 139 12.42 14.30 -3.87
N PHE A 140 11.40 13.79 -3.17
CA PHE A 140 10.63 14.52 -2.18
C PHE A 140 10.55 13.71 -0.89
N ARG A 141 10.51 14.40 0.24
CA ARG A 141 10.23 13.76 1.53
C ARG A 141 8.74 13.44 1.62
N GLN A 142 8.43 12.18 1.89
CA GLN A 142 7.06 11.67 1.76
C GLN A 142 6.22 12.06 2.98
N ALA A 143 5.38 13.08 2.81
CA ALA A 143 4.50 13.61 3.86
C ALA A 143 3.03 13.14 3.74
N HIS A 144 2.75 12.19 2.84
CA HIS A 144 1.40 11.66 2.68
C HIS A 144 1.39 10.19 2.23
N GLU A 145 0.20 9.58 2.31
CA GLU A 145 -0.13 8.31 1.68
C GLU A 145 -1.45 8.44 0.90
N LEU A 146 -1.72 7.48 0.03
CA LEU A 146 -2.87 7.46 -0.86
C LEU A 146 -3.84 6.35 -0.45
N VAL A 147 -5.13 6.64 -0.55
CA VAL A 147 -6.22 5.65 -0.54
C VAL A 147 -6.87 5.70 -1.91
N LEU A 148 -6.52 4.74 -2.75
CA LEU A 148 -7.10 4.64 -4.10
C LEU A 148 -8.52 4.06 -3.99
N VAL A 149 -9.40 4.52 -4.86
CA VAL A 149 -10.77 4.03 -5.00
C VAL A 149 -10.88 3.33 -6.34
N GLY A 150 -11.15 2.02 -6.30
CA GLY A 150 -11.47 1.20 -7.46
C GLY A 150 -12.93 0.75 -7.41
N LYS A 151 -13.54 0.51 -8.56
CA LYS A 151 -14.90 -0.04 -8.66
C LYS A 151 -14.95 -1.26 -9.56
N ARG A 152 -15.82 -2.20 -9.23
CA ARG A 152 -16.27 -3.29 -10.09
C ARG A 152 -17.77 -3.16 -10.27
N GLY A 153 -18.26 -3.25 -11.51
CA GLY A 153 -19.68 -3.08 -11.81
C GLY A 153 -20.15 -1.63 -11.62
N LYS A 154 -21.31 -1.46 -10.99
CA LYS A 154 -22.04 -0.21 -10.78
C LYS A 154 -22.42 0.01 -9.30
N PRO A 155 -21.46 -0.05 -8.35
CA PRO A 155 -21.76 0.21 -6.95
C PRO A 155 -22.24 1.65 -6.78
N PRO A 156 -23.12 1.92 -5.79
CA PRO A 156 -23.59 3.27 -5.54
C PRO A 156 -22.41 4.15 -5.09
N ALA A 157 -22.21 5.28 -5.78
CA ALA A 157 -21.36 6.34 -5.26
C ALA A 157 -22.04 6.98 -4.03
N PRO A 158 -21.29 7.62 -3.12
CA PRO A 158 -21.91 8.32 -2.00
C PRO A 158 -22.87 9.41 -2.52
N ALA A 159 -23.94 9.65 -1.77
CA ALA A 159 -24.95 10.63 -2.15
C ALA A 159 -24.32 12.01 -2.37
N MET A 160 -24.86 12.78 -3.32
CA MET A 160 -24.38 14.15 -3.54
C MET A 160 -24.42 14.95 -2.22
N GLY A 161 -23.30 15.57 -1.87
CA GLY A 161 -23.14 16.32 -0.62
C GLY A 161 -22.70 15.48 0.59
N ALA A 162 -22.70 14.14 0.51
CA ALA A 162 -22.16 13.26 1.54
C ALA A 162 -20.68 12.87 1.29
N ASN A 163 -20.12 13.30 0.16
CA ASN A 163 -18.72 13.05 -0.21
C ASN A 163 -17.77 13.82 0.72
N ASP A 164 -16.78 13.11 1.25
CA ASP A 164 -15.63 13.71 1.93
C ASP A 164 -14.69 14.42 0.94
N VAL A 165 -13.95 15.41 1.45
CA VAL A 165 -12.87 16.06 0.70
C VAL A 165 -11.74 15.06 0.40
N SER A 166 -11.05 15.25 -0.73
CA SER A 166 -9.97 14.37 -1.17
C SER A 166 -8.67 14.47 -0.36
N LEU A 167 -8.62 15.33 0.68
CA LEU A 167 -7.48 15.50 1.56
C LEU A 167 -7.92 15.49 3.02
N PHE A 168 -7.29 14.65 3.84
CA PHE A 168 -7.45 14.70 5.29
C PHE A 168 -6.11 14.65 6.01
N ARG A 169 -6.09 15.13 7.25
CA ARG A 169 -4.92 15.13 8.12
C ARG A 169 -5.16 14.18 9.29
N ALA A 170 -4.18 13.35 9.59
CA ALA A 170 -4.16 12.54 10.80
C ALA A 170 -2.69 12.28 11.21
N PRO A 171 -2.39 12.18 12.51
CA PRO A 171 -1.02 11.95 12.97
C PRO A 171 -0.53 10.56 12.57
N ARG A 172 0.78 10.43 12.36
CA ARG A 172 1.39 9.11 12.17
C ARG A 172 1.34 8.31 13.46
N ALA A 173 0.79 7.10 13.39
CA ALA A 173 0.81 6.12 14.48
C ALA A 173 2.05 5.22 14.42
N GLU A 174 2.23 4.40 15.46
CA GLU A 174 3.29 3.39 15.53
C GLU A 174 3.15 2.33 14.42
N HIS A 175 4.25 1.70 14.05
CA HIS A 175 4.29 0.55 13.13
C HIS A 175 3.55 0.73 11.78
N SER A 176 3.45 1.97 11.26
CA SER A 176 2.73 2.26 10.00
C SER A 176 1.23 1.93 10.07
N ALA A 177 0.62 2.01 11.26
CA ALA A 177 -0.82 1.88 11.41
C ALA A 177 -1.55 3.00 10.65
N LYS A 178 -2.58 2.62 9.90
CA LYS A 178 -3.42 3.54 9.14
C LYS A 178 -4.47 4.16 10.06
N PRO A 179 -4.88 5.42 9.82
CA PRO A 179 -5.88 6.07 10.65
C PRO A 179 -7.26 5.43 10.46
N ASP A 180 -8.02 5.27 11.54
CA ASP A 180 -9.37 4.71 11.53
C ASP A 180 -10.37 5.53 10.69
N ARG A 181 -10.05 6.80 10.45
CA ARG A 181 -10.85 7.75 9.67
C ARG A 181 -11.35 7.18 8.34
N VAL A 182 -10.55 6.37 7.64
CA VAL A 182 -10.95 5.79 6.35
C VAL A 182 -12.01 4.71 6.53
N ALA A 183 -11.87 3.86 7.55
CA ALA A 183 -12.90 2.88 7.89
C ALA A 183 -14.20 3.56 8.35
N GLU A 184 -14.11 4.58 9.20
CA GLU A 184 -15.27 5.38 9.64
C GLU A 184 -15.98 6.06 8.46
N MET A 185 -15.22 6.57 7.48
CA MET A 185 -15.79 7.13 6.24
C MET A 185 -16.54 6.07 5.44
N ILE A 186 -15.93 4.90 5.27
CA ILE A 186 -16.54 3.77 4.55
C ILE A 186 -17.83 3.32 5.24
N GLU A 187 -17.85 3.25 6.57
CA GLU A 187 -19.04 2.91 7.35
C GLU A 187 -20.18 3.91 7.15
N ARG A 188 -19.88 5.21 7.10
CA ARG A 188 -20.88 6.24 6.79
C ARG A 188 -21.42 6.13 5.37
N TRP A 189 -20.57 5.83 4.39
CA TRP A 189 -20.97 5.74 2.99
C TRP A 189 -21.75 4.45 2.69
N PHE A 190 -21.37 3.34 3.33
CA PHE A 190 -21.89 2.01 3.05
C PHE A 190 -22.36 1.29 4.33
N PRO A 191 -23.35 1.83 5.06
CA PRO A 191 -23.73 1.28 6.37
C PRO A 191 -24.17 -0.18 6.32
N THR A 192 -24.82 -0.61 5.22
CA THR A 192 -25.46 -1.92 5.12
C THR A 192 -24.70 -2.96 4.28
N LEU A 193 -23.69 -2.54 3.51
CA LEU A 193 -22.96 -3.49 2.65
C LEU A 193 -22.03 -4.38 3.51
N PRO A 194 -21.89 -5.67 3.19
CA PRO A 194 -20.85 -6.52 3.76
C PRO A 194 -19.47 -5.96 3.42
N LYS A 195 -18.57 -5.92 4.42
CA LYS A 195 -17.25 -5.31 4.31
C LYS A 195 -16.17 -6.27 4.81
N ILE A 196 -15.00 -6.19 4.22
CA ILE A 196 -13.81 -6.89 4.70
C ILE A 196 -12.59 -5.96 4.71
N GLU A 197 -11.76 -6.07 5.73
CA GLU A 197 -10.43 -5.46 5.80
C GLU A 197 -9.36 -6.53 5.55
N LEU A 198 -8.68 -6.43 4.39
CA LEU A 198 -7.53 -7.26 4.04
C LEU A 198 -6.26 -6.65 4.62
N ASN A 199 -5.37 -7.52 5.09
CA ASN A 199 -4.17 -7.17 5.84
C ASN A 199 -4.48 -6.47 7.18
N ARG A 200 -5.59 -6.86 7.82
CA ARG A 200 -5.94 -6.38 9.16
C ARG A 200 -4.88 -6.77 10.18
N ARG A 201 -4.61 -5.87 11.12
CA ARG A 201 -3.83 -6.11 12.33
C ARG A 201 -4.75 -6.01 13.55
N GLY A 202 -4.75 -7.03 14.40
CA GLY A 202 -5.61 -7.12 15.57
C GLY A 202 -7.05 -7.56 15.24
N PRO A 203 -8.02 -7.26 16.12
CA PRO A 203 -9.39 -7.72 15.95
C PRO A 203 -10.10 -7.03 14.79
N ALA A 204 -11.11 -7.72 14.26
CA ALA A 204 -12.03 -7.19 13.28
C ALA A 204 -12.74 -5.93 13.80
N ARG A 205 -13.07 -5.00 12.89
CA ARG A 205 -13.90 -3.84 13.23
C ARG A 205 -15.35 -4.30 13.40
N PRO A 206 -16.15 -3.65 14.26
CA PRO A 206 -17.57 -3.97 14.37
C PRO A 206 -18.27 -3.93 13.00
N GLY A 207 -18.86 -5.06 12.58
CA GLY A 207 -19.55 -5.17 11.29
C GLY A 207 -18.64 -5.35 10.06
N TRP A 208 -17.35 -5.65 10.26
CA TRP A 208 -16.40 -6.01 9.21
C TRP A 208 -15.87 -7.41 9.43
N ASP A 209 -15.64 -8.13 8.34
CA ASP A 209 -14.80 -9.32 8.37
C ASP A 209 -13.32 -8.87 8.30
N ALA A 210 -12.41 -9.68 8.84
CA ALA A 210 -10.97 -9.38 8.83
C ALA A 210 -10.18 -10.54 8.23
N TRP A 211 -9.17 -10.20 7.43
CA TRP A 211 -8.25 -11.18 6.88
C TRP A 211 -6.81 -10.65 6.93
N GLY A 212 -5.86 -11.51 7.28
CA GLY A 212 -4.43 -11.19 7.28
C GLY A 212 -3.65 -12.05 8.28
N ASN A 213 -2.33 -12.07 8.15
CA ASN A 213 -1.45 -12.87 9.03
C ASN A 213 -1.45 -12.37 10.49
N GLU A 214 -1.96 -11.17 10.74
CA GLU A 214 -2.05 -10.54 12.05
C GLU A 214 -3.51 -10.24 12.45
N ALA A 215 -4.48 -10.78 11.71
CA ALA A 215 -5.89 -10.67 12.05
C ALA A 215 -6.22 -11.63 13.19
N GLU A 216 -6.90 -11.15 14.23
CA GLU A 216 -7.42 -12.03 15.27
C GLU A 216 -8.66 -12.77 14.76
N PRO A 217 -8.78 -14.08 15.06
CA PRO A 217 -9.96 -14.84 14.69
C PRO A 217 -11.21 -14.28 15.38
N GLU A 218 -12.33 -14.28 14.68
CA GLU A 218 -13.62 -13.91 15.27
C GLU A 218 -13.95 -14.89 16.41
N GLU A 219 -14.13 -14.38 17.63
CA GLU A 219 -14.66 -15.21 18.69
C GLU A 219 -16.09 -15.58 18.31
N ALA A 220 -16.33 -16.87 18.05
CA ALA A 220 -17.66 -17.37 17.72
C ALA A 220 -18.62 -17.06 18.88
N THR A 221 -19.34 -15.95 18.80
CA THR A 221 -20.47 -15.67 19.67
C THR A 221 -21.57 -16.64 19.27
N GLY A 222 -21.59 -17.79 19.94
CA GLY A 222 -22.62 -18.81 19.76
C GLY A 222 -23.97 -18.28 20.21
N GLU A 223 -24.69 -17.63 19.29
CA GLU A 223 -26.12 -17.42 19.45
C GLU A 223 -26.81 -18.72 18.98
N ILE A 224 -27.10 -19.59 19.94
CA ILE A 224 -27.99 -20.74 19.72
C ILE A 224 -29.38 -20.17 19.49
N ILE A 225 -29.76 -19.98 18.23
CA ILE A 225 -31.16 -19.80 17.87
C ILE A 225 -31.77 -21.19 17.80
N ALA A 226 -32.31 -21.66 18.93
CA ALA A 226 -33.25 -22.77 18.92
C ALA A 226 -34.53 -22.30 18.22
N GLY A 227 -34.89 -22.94 17.11
CA GLY A 227 -36.08 -22.56 16.34
C GLY A 227 -36.36 -23.51 15.19
N ASP A 228 -37.01 -24.62 15.55
CA ASP A 228 -37.98 -25.43 14.82
C ASP A 228 -37.69 -25.88 13.38
N ASP A 229 -37.46 -27.19 13.28
CA ASP A 229 -37.41 -28.00 12.07
C ASP A 229 -38.79 -28.03 11.36
N ASP A 230 -38.96 -27.18 10.33
CA ASP A 230 -39.93 -27.45 9.25
C ASP A 230 -39.17 -27.84 7.98
N VAL A 231 -39.20 -29.14 7.71
CA VAL A 231 -38.60 -29.80 6.55
C VAL A 231 -39.35 -29.41 5.29
N ILE A 232 -38.71 -28.64 4.40
CA ILE A 232 -39.12 -28.53 2.99
C ILE A 232 -38.12 -29.30 2.14
N GLU A 233 -38.50 -30.52 1.75
CA GLU A 233 -37.81 -31.26 0.70
C GLU A 233 -38.04 -30.56 -0.65
N CYS A 234 -36.96 -30.09 -1.28
CA CYS A 234 -36.98 -29.69 -2.68
C CYS A 234 -36.10 -30.63 -3.50
N GLY A 235 -36.77 -31.38 -4.39
CA GLY A 235 -36.19 -32.35 -5.29
C GLY A 235 -35.25 -31.74 -6.34
N GLY A 236 -34.40 -32.62 -6.86
CA GLY A 236 -33.23 -32.36 -7.68
C GLY A 236 -33.34 -31.31 -8.79
N CYS A 237 -32.21 -30.64 -9.02
CA CYS A 237 -31.83 -30.17 -10.34
C CYS A 237 -30.32 -30.37 -10.57
N ALA A 238 -29.99 -30.83 -11.77
CA ALA A 238 -28.67 -31.22 -12.26
C ALA A 238 -27.68 -30.05 -12.36
N PRO A 239 -26.35 -30.31 -12.38
CA PRO A 239 -25.36 -29.24 -12.46
C PRO A 239 -25.34 -28.60 -13.87
N PRO A 240 -25.20 -27.27 -14.00
CA PRO A 240 -24.95 -26.65 -15.28
C PRO A 240 -23.50 -26.84 -15.71
N VAL A 241 -23.35 -27.18 -16.99
CA VAL A 241 -22.09 -27.37 -17.70
C VAL A 241 -21.43 -26.02 -17.95
N VAL A 242 -20.14 -25.92 -17.63
CA VAL A 242 -19.33 -24.70 -17.73
C VAL A 242 -19.08 -24.36 -19.21
N ALA A 243 -19.59 -23.22 -19.68
CA ALA A 243 -19.23 -22.68 -21.00
C ALA A 243 -18.01 -21.76 -20.86
N SER A 244 -16.88 -22.18 -21.43
CA SER A 244 -15.65 -21.39 -21.50
C SER A 244 -15.79 -20.28 -22.55
N SER A 245 -15.78 -19.02 -22.13
CA SER A 245 -15.33 -17.92 -22.99
C SER A 245 -14.66 -16.85 -22.13
N ARG A 246 -13.37 -16.65 -22.39
CA ARG A 246 -12.50 -15.66 -21.76
C ARG A 246 -12.59 -14.39 -22.61
N PRO A 247 -13.04 -13.23 -22.10
CA PRO A 247 -12.89 -11.98 -22.84
C PRO A 247 -11.42 -11.54 -22.81
N GLU A 248 -10.95 -11.06 -23.97
CA GLU A 248 -9.62 -10.46 -24.11
C GLU A 248 -9.55 -9.11 -23.37
N PRO A 249 -8.38 -8.73 -22.81
CA PRO A 249 -8.22 -7.44 -22.14
C PRO A 249 -8.33 -6.30 -23.15
N THR A 250 -9.32 -5.42 -22.97
CA THR A 250 -9.44 -4.19 -23.74
C THR A 250 -8.30 -3.24 -23.38
N ALA A 251 -7.45 -2.96 -24.37
CA ALA A 251 -6.44 -1.91 -24.28
C ALA A 251 -7.10 -0.54 -24.02
N TYR A 252 -6.48 0.26 -23.14
CA TYR A 252 -6.84 1.67 -22.96
C TYR A 252 -6.75 2.43 -24.30
N PRO A 253 -7.74 3.25 -24.67
CA PRO A 253 -7.63 4.07 -25.87
C PRO A 253 -6.59 5.17 -25.67
N ALA A 254 -5.64 5.24 -26.59
CA ALA A 254 -4.72 6.35 -26.73
C ALA A 254 -5.48 7.62 -27.12
N GLY A 255 -5.26 8.71 -26.36
CA GLY A 255 -5.41 10.10 -26.79
C GLY A 255 -6.79 10.52 -27.29
N ALA A 256 -7.58 11.11 -26.38
CA ALA A 256 -8.62 12.03 -26.80
C ALA A 256 -7.95 13.24 -27.49
N LYS A 257 -8.22 13.40 -28.79
CA LYS A 257 -7.94 14.65 -29.52
C LYS A 257 -8.96 15.67 -29.03
N ASP A 258 -8.48 16.77 -28.47
CA ASP A 258 -9.29 17.96 -28.25
C ASP A 258 -9.31 18.76 -29.57
N GLU A 259 -10.45 18.72 -30.25
CA GLU A 259 -10.78 19.62 -31.35
C GLU A 259 -11.62 20.76 -30.79
N SER A 260 -11.00 21.90 -30.45
CA SER A 260 -11.63 23.21 -30.63
C SER A 260 -10.66 24.39 -30.48
N ALA A 261 -10.89 25.39 -31.34
CA ALA A 261 -10.33 26.75 -31.35
C ALA A 261 -8.93 26.93 -31.94
N GLY A 262 -8.89 27.05 -33.27
CA GLY A 262 -7.85 27.81 -33.96
C GLY A 262 -8.07 29.32 -33.84
N SER A 263 -6.97 30.06 -33.79
CA SER A 263 -6.83 31.38 -34.41
C SER A 263 -5.34 31.63 -34.62
N ALA A 264 -4.94 31.65 -35.89
CA ALA A 264 -3.59 31.97 -36.36
C ALA A 264 -3.28 33.45 -36.18
N CYS A 265 -2.01 33.77 -35.92
CA CYS A 265 -1.31 35.00 -36.32
C CYS A 265 0.15 34.64 -36.58
N GLU A 266 0.72 35.23 -37.62
CA GLU A 266 1.84 34.74 -38.44
C GLU A 266 3.23 35.17 -37.93
N ASP A 267 4.25 34.45 -38.40
CA ASP A 267 5.69 34.74 -38.31
C ASP A 267 6.12 35.95 -39.19
N GLU A 268 7.19 36.65 -38.78
CA GLU A 268 8.38 37.14 -39.55
C GLU A 268 9.09 38.39 -38.90
N PRO A 269 10.36 38.75 -39.22
CA PRO A 269 11.48 38.72 -38.25
C PRO A 269 12.36 40.01 -38.13
N ASP A 270 13.53 39.85 -37.48
CA ASP A 270 14.80 40.63 -37.49
C ASP A 270 14.93 41.99 -36.75
N ASP A 271 15.96 42.13 -35.88
CA ASP A 271 17.19 42.92 -36.17
C ASP A 271 18.22 42.92 -35.00
N VAL A 272 19.49 42.88 -35.38
CA VAL A 272 20.73 42.84 -34.59
C VAL A 272 21.22 44.26 -34.31
N THR A 273 21.86 44.53 -33.16
CA THR A 273 23.08 45.37 -33.11
C THR A 273 23.86 45.26 -31.80
N GLN A 274 25.18 45.42 -31.95
CA GLN A 274 26.28 45.11 -31.04
C GLN A 274 26.71 46.27 -30.11
N ARG A 275 27.64 45.93 -29.19
CA ARG A 275 28.72 46.73 -28.53
C ARG A 275 28.43 47.15 -27.08
N ALA A 276 29.37 47.17 -26.13
CA ALA A 276 30.76 46.68 -26.02
C ALA A 276 31.17 46.75 -24.53
N ASP A 277 32.11 45.90 -24.14
CA ASP A 277 32.90 45.91 -22.89
C ASP A 277 33.89 47.08 -22.87
N PRO A 278 34.28 47.62 -21.71
CA PRO A 278 35.71 47.55 -21.38
C PRO A 278 36.03 47.24 -19.90
N ARG A 279 36.89 46.23 -19.75
CA ARG A 279 37.91 46.00 -18.71
C ARG A 279 38.55 47.29 -18.18
N THR A 280 39.04 47.27 -16.93
CA THR A 280 40.47 47.09 -16.60
C THR A 280 40.75 47.18 -15.08
N SER A 281 41.51 46.18 -14.57
CA SER A 281 42.65 46.22 -13.60
C SER A 281 42.47 46.92 -12.24
N SER A 282 43.07 46.54 -11.11
CA SER A 282 44.20 45.65 -10.72
C SER A 282 44.23 45.67 -9.18
N GLU A 283 44.36 44.53 -8.51
CA GLU A 283 45.52 44.10 -7.69
C GLU A 283 45.66 44.70 -6.26
N ASP A 284 46.13 43.79 -5.40
CA ASP A 284 46.86 43.97 -4.13
C ASP A 284 46.15 44.34 -2.82
N GLY A 285 45.91 43.29 -2.02
CA GLY A 285 46.82 43.00 -0.91
C GLY A 285 46.37 43.36 0.52
N PRO A 286 46.85 42.61 1.55
CA PRO A 286 46.11 42.36 2.79
C PRO A 286 46.69 43.10 4.01
N GLN A 287 45.94 43.24 5.11
CA GLN A 287 46.48 43.04 6.47
C GLN A 287 45.42 43.13 7.58
N ALA A 288 45.80 42.54 8.72
CA ALA A 288 44.99 42.14 9.85
C ALA A 288 45.15 43.07 11.08
N GLN A 289 44.35 42.76 12.11
CA GLN A 289 44.56 42.96 13.56
C GLN A 289 43.88 44.15 14.27
N GLY A 290 43.37 43.85 15.48
CA GLY A 290 42.93 44.80 16.52
C GLY A 290 41.49 44.53 16.99
N ALA A 291 41.20 43.54 17.85
CA ALA A 291 41.30 43.57 19.33
C ALA A 291 40.46 44.66 20.03
N GLY A 292 39.47 44.24 20.83
CA GLY A 292 39.00 44.99 22.00
C GLY A 292 37.47 45.02 22.23
N PRO A 293 37.01 45.11 23.49
CA PRO A 293 35.97 44.21 24.02
C PRO A 293 34.71 44.93 24.53
N GLY A 294 33.66 44.19 24.90
CA GLY A 294 32.68 44.73 25.83
C GLY A 294 31.34 44.01 25.97
N ALA A 295 31.15 43.41 27.15
CA ALA A 295 29.92 43.33 27.95
C ALA A 295 28.64 42.73 27.29
N ALA A 296 28.19 41.53 27.68
CA ALA A 296 27.51 41.16 28.93
C ALA A 296 26.01 41.55 29.01
N ARG A 297 25.18 40.49 29.15
CA ARG A 297 23.80 40.44 29.71
C ARG A 297 22.72 41.04 28.81
N ARG A 298 21.58 40.40 28.54
CA ARG A 298 20.79 39.38 29.25
C ARG A 298 20.19 38.38 28.26
#